data_AF-A0AAU9ZDV5-F1
#
_entry.id   AF-A0AAU9ZDV5-F1
#
_cell.length_a   1.000
_cell.length_b   1.000
_cell.length_c   1.000
_cell.angle_alpha   90.00
_cell.angle_beta   90.00
_cell.angle_gamma   90.00
#
_symmetry.space_group_name_H-M   'P 1'
#
loop_
_entity.id
_entity.type
_entity.pdbx_description
1 polymer ?
#
loop_
_entity_poly.entity_id
_entity_poly.type
_entity_poly.pdbx_seq_one_letter_code
_entity_poly.pdbx_strand_id
1 'polypeptide(L)'
;MKLLQVLLLLGLEMMLVCVHAEGKTSLIGKNFNPEKIDGEWYTIGLASDKREKIEEHGSMRVFVEYIHFLKNSSLAYKFHIIENGKCNELYLVTDKTEEDGEYEVKYDGYNRYIMLDVDYNDYIIVRLVNIKNGETFQLMELYGRTPDLSSNIKRKFGDISKMYGIPEENIFDLTKSDRCLHARGRGKALAFRWVISSKNEKQVGKNETLPKALVL
;
A
#
# COMPACT_ATOMS: atom_id res chain seq x y z
N MET A 1 17.23 -50.38 -26.18
CA MET A 1 16.04 -50.10 -25.34
C MET A 1 16.38 -49.64 -23.91
N LYS A 2 17.35 -50.24 -23.20
CA LYS A 2 17.70 -49.79 -21.83
C LYS A 2 18.26 -48.36 -21.73
N LEU A 3 19.03 -47.90 -22.73
CA LEU A 3 19.58 -46.53 -22.73
C LEU A 3 18.50 -45.45 -22.88
N LEU A 4 17.43 -45.74 -23.64
CA LEU A 4 16.31 -44.80 -23.86
C LEU A 4 15.48 -44.61 -22.59
N GLN A 5 15.31 -45.68 -21.79
CA GLN A 5 14.64 -45.62 -20.49
C GLN A 5 15.45 -44.82 -19.47
N VAL A 6 16.78 -44.92 -19.47
CA VAL A 6 17.65 -44.13 -18.58
C VAL A 6 17.61 -42.64 -18.94
N LEU A 7 17.58 -42.29 -20.24
CA LEU A 7 17.41 -40.91 -20.70
C LEU A 7 16.02 -40.32 -20.36
N LEU A 8 14.96 -41.14 -20.43
CA LEU A 8 13.60 -40.75 -20.03
C LEU A 8 13.48 -40.51 -18.52
N LEU A 9 14.22 -41.27 -17.69
CA LEU A 9 14.25 -41.09 -16.24
C LEU A 9 15.04 -39.83 -15.84
N LEU A 10 16.19 -39.59 -16.47
CA LEU A 10 17.00 -38.38 -16.23
C LEU A 10 16.33 -37.09 -16.72
N GLY A 11 15.41 -37.17 -17.69
CA GLY A 11 14.63 -36.03 -18.18
C GLY A 11 13.43 -35.65 -17.29
N LEU A 12 12.95 -36.57 -16.44
CA LEU A 12 11.79 -36.34 -15.57
C LEU A 12 12.17 -35.67 -14.24
N GLU A 13 13.45 -35.75 -13.84
CA GLU A 13 13.96 -35.17 -12.59
C GLU A 13 14.34 -33.69 -12.71
N MET A 14 14.42 -33.13 -13.92
CA MET A 14 14.69 -31.70 -14.18
C MET A 14 13.42 -30.81 -14.25
N MET A 15 12.23 -31.38 -14.07
CA MET A 15 10.96 -30.63 -14.03
C MET A 15 10.42 -30.39 -12.61
N LEU A 16 11.30 -30.46 -11.60
CA LEU A 16 11.04 -29.86 -10.29
C LEU A 16 11.93 -28.63 -10.10
N VAL A 17 11.84 -27.67 -11.03
CA VAL A 17 12.08 -26.28 -10.64
C VAL A 17 10.93 -25.96 -9.70
N CYS A 18 11.24 -26.03 -8.41
CA CYS A 18 10.41 -25.52 -7.35
C CYS A 18 9.92 -24.11 -7.71
N VAL A 19 8.71 -24.00 -8.24
CA VAL A 19 7.91 -22.79 -8.11
C VAL A 19 7.45 -22.76 -6.65
N HIS A 20 8.40 -22.54 -5.74
CA HIS A 20 8.10 -21.81 -4.54
C HIS A 20 8.12 -20.34 -4.99
N ALA A 21 7.02 -19.91 -5.63
CA ALA A 21 6.65 -18.51 -5.49
C ALA A 21 6.44 -18.36 -3.98
N GLU A 22 7.47 -17.85 -3.30
CA GLU A 22 7.49 -17.72 -1.86
C GLU A 22 6.20 -17.00 -1.47
N GLY A 23 5.32 -17.73 -0.79
CA GLY A 23 4.42 -17.14 0.17
C GLY A 23 5.31 -16.51 1.24
N LYS A 24 5.87 -15.33 0.93
CA LYS A 24 6.55 -14.47 1.90
C LYS A 24 5.44 -13.95 2.79
N THR A 25 5.11 -14.80 3.77
CA THR A 25 4.21 -14.53 4.89
C THR A 25 4.55 -13.16 5.46
N SER A 26 3.52 -12.35 5.72
CA SER A 26 3.65 -11.15 6.54
C SER A 26 4.54 -11.44 7.76
N LEU A 27 5.47 -10.53 8.09
CA LEU A 27 6.27 -10.64 9.33
C LEU A 27 5.38 -10.38 10.56
N ILE A 28 4.18 -9.83 10.34
CA ILE A 28 3.11 -9.83 11.33
C ILE A 28 2.68 -11.30 11.46
N GLY A 29 3.09 -11.93 12.56
CA GLY A 29 2.48 -13.19 12.97
C GLY A 29 0.94 -13.07 12.98
N LYS A 30 0.22 -14.20 13.05
CA LYS A 30 -1.24 -14.35 12.84
C LYS A 30 -2.22 -13.47 13.69
N ASN A 31 -1.78 -12.38 14.32
CA ASN A 31 -2.52 -11.54 15.26
C ASN A 31 -2.44 -10.03 14.89
N PHE A 32 -2.59 -9.67 13.61
CA PHE A 32 -2.75 -8.26 13.23
C PHE A 32 -4.07 -7.70 13.80
N ASN A 33 -4.00 -6.55 14.49
CA ASN A 33 -5.18 -5.86 15.00
C ASN A 33 -5.37 -4.52 14.25
N PRO A 34 -6.31 -4.45 13.29
CA PRO A 34 -6.54 -3.24 12.50
C PRO A 34 -7.14 -2.07 13.28
N GLU A 35 -7.79 -2.30 14.43
CA GLU A 35 -8.30 -1.21 15.27
C GLU A 35 -7.16 -0.37 15.85
N LYS A 36 -6.01 -1.01 16.14
CA LYS A 36 -4.86 -0.34 16.74
C LYS A 36 -4.09 0.57 15.78
N ILE A 37 -4.34 0.45 14.47
CA ILE A 37 -3.76 1.36 13.47
C ILE A 37 -4.65 2.56 13.18
N ASP A 38 -5.84 2.68 13.79
CA ASP A 38 -6.64 3.90 13.70
C ASP A 38 -5.83 5.10 14.20
N GLY A 39 -5.98 6.24 13.53
CA GLY A 39 -5.33 7.48 13.92
C GLY A 39 -4.50 8.11 12.82
N GLU A 40 -3.72 9.10 13.24
CA GLU A 40 -2.81 9.83 12.36
C GLU A 40 -1.54 9.04 12.06
N TRP A 41 -1.10 9.18 10.81
CA TRP A 41 0.13 8.61 10.28
C TRP A 41 0.80 9.62 9.33
N TYR A 42 2.08 9.39 9.05
CA TYR A 42 2.90 10.18 8.14
C TYR A 42 3.64 9.25 7.18
N THR A 43 3.56 9.48 5.86
CA THR A 43 4.40 8.75 4.90
C THR A 43 5.86 9.18 5.06
N ILE A 44 6.73 8.27 5.46
CA ILE A 44 8.16 8.50 5.67
C ILE A 44 8.96 8.06 4.46
N GLY A 45 8.59 6.93 3.85
CA GLY A 45 9.29 6.39 2.70
C GLY A 45 8.39 5.69 1.71
N LEU A 46 8.83 5.68 0.46
CA LEU A 46 8.21 4.95 -0.65
C LEU A 46 9.29 4.15 -1.37
N ALA A 47 8.94 2.97 -1.87
CA ALA A 47 9.81 2.17 -2.71
C ALA A 47 9.00 1.47 -3.81
N SER A 48 9.54 1.32 -5.01
CA SER A 48 8.85 0.62 -6.10
C SER A 48 9.82 0.05 -7.13
N ASP A 49 9.46 -1.06 -7.77
CA ASP A 49 10.13 -1.54 -8.98
C ASP A 49 9.83 -0.67 -10.21
N LYS A 50 8.81 0.19 -10.14
CA LYS A 50 8.40 1.14 -11.17
C LYS A 50 8.55 2.58 -10.65
N ARG A 51 9.78 3.12 -10.74
CA ARG A 51 10.21 4.40 -10.15
C ARG A 51 9.26 5.56 -10.45
N GLU A 52 8.76 5.64 -11.68
CA GLU A 52 7.88 6.70 -12.16
C GLU A 52 6.54 6.76 -11.40
N LYS A 53 6.17 5.70 -10.67
CA LYS A 53 4.98 5.69 -9.82
C LYS A 53 5.15 6.49 -8.53
N ILE A 54 6.39 6.66 -8.05
CA ILE A 54 6.69 7.24 -6.73
C ILE A 54 7.50 8.54 -6.78
N GLU A 55 8.03 8.90 -7.95
CA GLU A 55 8.69 10.19 -8.17
C GLU A 55 7.68 11.35 -8.23
N GLU A 56 8.17 12.59 -8.33
CA GLU A 56 7.30 13.75 -8.46
C GLU A 56 6.29 13.57 -9.61
N HIS A 57 5.02 13.87 -9.34
CA HIS A 57 3.89 13.63 -10.25
C HIS A 57 3.53 12.15 -10.49
N GLY A 58 4.24 11.21 -9.87
CA GLY A 58 3.90 9.79 -9.86
C GLY A 58 2.54 9.52 -9.21
N SER A 59 1.75 8.66 -9.82
CA SER A 59 0.37 8.38 -9.39
C SER A 59 0.27 7.73 -8.01
N MET A 60 1.31 7.06 -7.55
CA MET A 60 1.38 6.41 -6.23
C MET A 60 2.17 7.25 -5.22
N ARG A 61 2.56 8.48 -5.56
CA ARG A 61 3.17 9.43 -4.62
C ARG A 61 2.10 10.06 -3.74
N VAL A 62 1.57 9.26 -2.83
CA VAL A 62 0.50 9.63 -1.89
C VAL A 62 1.05 9.78 -0.46
N PHE A 63 0.49 10.70 0.31
CA PHE A 63 0.94 11.00 1.67
C PHE A 63 -0.17 10.75 2.68
N VAL A 64 -0.05 9.72 3.51
CA VAL A 64 -1.09 9.36 4.48
C VAL A 64 -1.26 10.48 5.52
N GLU A 65 -2.52 10.81 5.82
CA GLU A 65 -2.90 11.65 6.95
C GLU A 65 -3.51 10.82 8.07
N TYR A 66 -4.50 10.00 7.74
CA TYR A 66 -5.31 9.29 8.73
C TYR A 66 -5.74 7.94 8.20
N ILE A 67 -5.73 6.94 9.07
CA ILE A 67 -6.33 5.62 8.84
C ILE A 67 -7.48 5.47 9.82
N HIS A 68 -8.66 5.13 9.32
CA HIS A 68 -9.85 4.91 10.12
C HIS A 68 -10.33 3.46 9.99
N PHE A 69 -10.50 2.78 11.11
CA PHE A 69 -11.06 1.44 11.14
C PHE A 69 -12.59 1.48 11.09
N LEU A 70 -13.19 0.75 10.14
CA LEU A 70 -14.63 0.68 9.95
C LEU A 70 -15.21 -0.59 10.61
N LYS A 71 -16.47 -0.52 11.06
CA LYS A 71 -17.17 -1.64 11.71
C LYS A 71 -17.25 -2.92 10.87
N ASN A 72 -17.17 -2.79 9.54
CA ASN A 72 -17.16 -3.92 8.60
C ASN A 72 -15.74 -4.48 8.35
N SER A 73 -14.76 -4.12 9.19
CA SER A 73 -13.34 -4.49 9.05
C SER A 73 -12.59 -3.89 7.85
N SER A 74 -13.23 -3.02 7.06
CA SER A 74 -12.57 -2.19 6.05
C SER A 74 -11.71 -1.10 6.71
N LEU A 75 -10.75 -0.55 5.95
CA LEU A 75 -9.97 0.60 6.36
C LEU A 75 -10.28 1.79 5.44
N ALA A 76 -10.59 2.94 6.03
CA ALA A 76 -10.71 4.19 5.29
C ALA A 76 -9.46 5.03 5.48
N TYR A 77 -8.82 5.41 4.39
CA TYR A 77 -7.64 6.24 4.38
C TYR A 77 -7.97 7.64 3.92
N LYS A 78 -7.36 8.61 4.57
CA LYS A 78 -7.19 9.97 4.07
C LYS A 78 -5.74 10.17 3.70
N PHE A 79 -5.49 10.48 2.43
CA PHE A 79 -4.19 10.82 1.87
C PHE A 79 -4.19 12.26 1.35
N HIS A 80 -2.99 12.78 1.09
CA HIS A 80 -2.76 13.95 0.26
C HIS A 80 -2.00 13.54 -1.01
N ILE A 81 -2.32 14.21 -2.11
CA ILE A 81 -1.60 14.16 -3.38
C ILE A 81 -1.25 15.58 -3.82
N ILE A 82 -0.14 15.72 -4.54
CA ILE A 82 0.25 17.02 -5.12
C ILE A 82 -0.13 17.02 -6.60
N GLU A 83 -1.15 17.80 -6.95
CA GLU A 83 -1.53 18.04 -8.35
C GLU A 83 -1.36 19.53 -8.66
N ASN A 84 -0.63 19.85 -9.73
CA ASN A 84 -0.37 21.24 -10.15
C ASN A 84 0.16 22.12 -9.01
N GLY A 85 1.07 21.57 -8.19
CA GLY A 85 1.69 22.26 -7.05
C GLY A 85 0.75 22.49 -5.85
N LYS A 86 -0.44 21.90 -5.83
CA LYS A 86 -1.41 22.02 -4.74
C LYS A 86 -1.65 20.68 -4.06
N CYS A 87 -1.71 20.71 -2.73
CA CYS A 87 -2.10 19.59 -1.90
C CYS A 87 -3.62 19.38 -1.97
N ASN A 88 -4.03 18.24 -2.54
CA ASN A 88 -5.42 17.81 -2.61
C ASN A 88 -5.62 16.56 -1.76
N GLU A 89 -6.80 16.44 -1.17
CA GLU A 89 -7.17 15.26 -0.39
C GLU A 89 -7.60 14.11 -1.31
N LEU A 90 -7.16 12.91 -0.98
CA LEU A 90 -7.58 11.66 -1.60
C LEU A 90 -8.13 10.75 -0.50
N TYR A 91 -9.33 10.22 -0.72
CA TYR A 91 -9.96 9.29 0.22
C TYR A 91 -10.13 7.94 -0.45
N LEU A 92 -9.73 6.88 0.26
CA LEU A 92 -9.82 5.50 -0.21
C LEU A 92 -10.45 4.62 0.88
N VAL A 93 -11.36 3.73 0.50
CA VAL A 93 -11.85 2.68 1.41
C VAL A 93 -11.41 1.34 0.85
N THR A 94 -10.63 0.63 1.65
CA THR A 94 -10.04 -0.66 1.29
C THR A 94 -10.83 -1.78 1.96
N ASP A 95 -11.01 -2.89 1.23
CA ASP A 95 -11.77 -4.04 1.69
C ASP A 95 -10.83 -5.11 2.22
N LYS A 96 -11.18 -5.71 3.37
CA LYS A 96 -10.43 -6.82 3.93
C LYS A 96 -10.55 -8.03 3.00
N THR A 97 -9.44 -8.72 2.77
CA THR A 97 -9.44 -10.01 2.08
C THR A 97 -9.63 -11.17 3.07
N GLU A 98 -9.52 -12.41 2.60
CA GLU A 98 -9.49 -13.59 3.46
C GLU A 98 -8.19 -13.70 4.28
N GLU A 99 -7.11 -13.08 3.82
CA GLU A 99 -5.82 -13.10 4.52
C GLU A 99 -5.74 -11.96 5.56
N ASP A 100 -5.27 -12.31 6.76
CA ASP A 100 -5.15 -11.33 7.85
C ASP A 100 -4.06 -10.30 7.56
N GLY A 101 -4.41 -9.02 7.73
CA GLY A 101 -3.54 -7.90 7.43
C GLY A 101 -3.47 -7.54 5.94
N GLU A 102 -4.24 -8.22 5.09
CA GLU A 102 -4.30 -7.97 3.66
C GLU A 102 -5.65 -7.37 3.23
N TYR A 103 -5.55 -6.38 2.33
CA TYR A 103 -6.65 -5.55 1.87
C TYR A 103 -6.56 -5.29 0.37
N GLU A 104 -7.66 -4.88 -0.23
CA GLU A 104 -7.76 -4.51 -1.64
C GLU A 104 -8.45 -3.17 -1.87
N VAL A 105 -8.04 -2.45 -2.92
CA VAL A 105 -8.65 -1.17 -3.32
C VAL A 105 -8.37 -0.86 -4.78
N LYS A 106 -9.33 -0.19 -5.45
CA LYS A 106 -9.10 0.37 -6.79
C LYS A 106 -8.59 1.81 -6.68
N TYR A 107 -7.37 2.05 -7.17
CA TYR A 107 -6.74 3.36 -7.31
C TYR A 107 -5.57 3.22 -8.29
N ASP A 108 -5.57 3.96 -9.39
CA ASP A 108 -4.61 3.78 -10.49
C ASP A 108 -4.40 2.30 -10.90
N GLY A 109 -5.49 1.53 -10.98
CA GLY A 109 -5.46 0.08 -11.12
C GLY A 109 -6.13 -0.61 -9.93
N TYR A 110 -6.03 -1.93 -9.88
CA TYR A 110 -6.44 -2.73 -8.74
C TYR A 110 -5.22 -3.02 -7.87
N ASN A 111 -5.34 -2.74 -6.58
CA ASN A 111 -4.26 -2.88 -5.61
C ASN A 111 -4.63 -3.94 -4.58
N ARG A 112 -3.71 -4.86 -4.32
CA ARG A 112 -3.77 -5.77 -3.17
C ARG A 112 -2.54 -5.50 -2.31
N TYR A 113 -2.74 -5.20 -1.03
CA TYR A 113 -1.66 -4.81 -0.14
C TYR A 113 -1.76 -5.52 1.21
N ILE A 114 -0.60 -5.80 1.79
CA ILE A 114 -0.45 -6.47 3.06
C ILE A 114 0.42 -5.63 3.98
N MET A 115 0.02 -5.57 5.25
CA MET A 115 0.86 -5.03 6.31
C MET A 115 1.99 -6.06 6.55
N LEU A 116 3.23 -5.68 6.26
CA LEU A 116 4.37 -6.58 6.44
C LEU A 116 4.91 -6.53 7.86
N ASP A 117 4.92 -5.36 8.48
CA ASP A 117 5.45 -5.17 9.82
C ASP A 117 4.79 -3.95 10.47
N VAL A 118 4.42 -4.06 11.74
CA VAL A 118 3.65 -3.04 12.45
C VAL A 118 4.14 -2.93 13.89
N ASP A 119 4.62 -1.75 14.23
CA ASP A 119 4.60 -1.25 15.60
C ASP A 119 3.49 -0.21 15.71
N TYR A 120 2.41 -0.56 16.42
CA TYR A 120 1.21 0.28 16.52
C TYR A 120 1.48 1.71 17.02
N ASN A 121 2.58 1.91 17.75
CA ASN A 121 2.95 3.17 18.37
C ASN A 121 4.08 3.92 17.62
N ASP A 122 4.70 3.31 16.61
CA ASP A 122 5.86 3.89 15.93
C ASP A 122 5.74 3.87 14.40
N TYR A 123 5.62 2.70 13.77
CA TYR A 123 5.68 2.58 12.31
C TYR A 123 4.82 1.44 11.72
N ILE A 124 4.53 1.55 10.43
CA ILE A 124 3.93 0.49 9.61
C ILE A 124 4.76 0.36 8.34
N ILE A 125 5.09 -0.88 7.94
CA ILE A 125 5.64 -1.20 6.61
C ILE A 125 4.56 -1.94 5.83
N VAL A 126 4.18 -1.38 4.69
CA VAL A 126 3.18 -1.93 3.78
C VAL A 126 3.88 -2.44 2.52
N ARG A 127 3.41 -3.57 1.97
CA ARG A 127 3.70 -3.95 0.60
C ARG A 127 2.40 -4.03 -0.19
N LEU A 128 2.42 -3.49 -1.39
CA LEU A 128 1.31 -3.44 -2.33
C LEU A 128 1.75 -4.00 -3.68
N VAL A 129 0.86 -4.73 -4.34
CA VAL A 129 0.96 -5.10 -5.75
C VAL A 129 -0.20 -4.45 -6.48
N ASN A 130 0.11 -3.71 -7.55
CA ASN A 130 -0.86 -3.09 -8.42
C ASN A 130 -0.95 -3.86 -9.75
N ILE A 131 -2.16 -3.97 -10.28
CA ILE A 131 -2.44 -4.49 -11.62
C ILE A 131 -3.29 -3.46 -12.38
N LYS A 132 -2.80 -3.01 -13.53
CA LYS A 132 -3.52 -2.09 -14.42
C LYS A 132 -3.25 -2.47 -15.87
N ASN A 133 -4.32 -2.75 -16.62
CA ASN A 133 -4.25 -3.07 -18.05
C ASN A 133 -3.26 -4.21 -18.41
N GLY A 134 -3.11 -5.20 -17.52
CA GLY A 134 -2.18 -6.32 -17.71
C GLY A 134 -0.73 -6.02 -17.29
N GLU A 135 -0.40 -4.77 -16.96
CA GLU A 135 0.88 -4.42 -16.34
C GLU A 135 0.78 -4.52 -14.83
N THR A 136 1.89 -4.92 -14.20
CA THR A 136 2.01 -5.01 -12.74
C THR A 136 3.22 -4.24 -12.25
N PHE A 137 3.11 -3.67 -11.06
CA PHE A 137 4.25 -3.15 -10.31
C PHE A 137 4.04 -3.41 -8.82
N GLN A 138 5.13 -3.40 -8.06
CA GLN A 138 5.08 -3.45 -6.60
C GLN A 138 5.48 -2.12 -5.98
N LEU A 139 4.88 -1.82 -4.85
CA LEU A 139 5.08 -0.62 -4.08
C LEU A 139 5.24 -0.99 -2.62
N MET A 140 6.11 -0.30 -1.90
CA MET A 140 6.23 -0.40 -0.46
C MET A 140 6.17 0.98 0.16
N GLU A 141 5.52 1.06 1.32
CA GLU A 141 5.28 2.30 2.02
C GLU A 141 5.73 2.15 3.48
N LEU A 142 6.45 3.15 3.98
CA LEU A 142 6.78 3.27 5.39
C LEU A 142 5.96 4.41 5.98
N TYR A 143 5.10 4.11 6.94
CA TYR A 143 4.38 5.09 7.74
C TYR A 143 5.00 5.22 9.11
N GLY A 144 4.98 6.44 9.67
CA GLY A 144 5.37 6.74 11.05
C GLY A 144 4.25 7.42 11.82
N ARG A 145 4.20 7.23 13.14
CA ARG A 145 3.35 8.02 14.06
C ARG A 145 3.86 9.45 14.21
N THR A 146 5.14 9.68 13.95
CA THR A 146 5.78 11.00 13.89
C THR A 146 6.20 11.36 12.46
N PRO A 147 6.45 12.64 12.14
CA PRO A 147 6.84 13.06 10.79
C PRO A 147 8.21 12.56 10.30
N ASP A 148 9.01 11.99 11.19
CA ASP A 148 10.32 11.37 10.93
C ASP A 148 10.48 10.14 11.85
N LEU A 149 11.34 9.21 11.47
CA LEU A 149 11.62 7.97 12.19
C LEU A 149 13.13 7.78 12.39
N SER A 150 13.50 6.91 13.33
CA SER A 150 14.91 6.58 13.57
C SER A 150 15.57 5.98 12.31
N SER A 151 16.88 6.18 12.19
CA SER A 151 17.68 5.60 11.11
C SER A 151 17.63 4.07 11.08
N ASN A 152 17.41 3.43 12.23
CA ASN A 152 17.24 1.98 12.30
C ASN A 152 15.96 1.52 11.58
N ILE A 153 14.84 2.19 11.80
CA ILE A 153 13.57 1.85 11.12
C ILE A 153 13.65 2.15 9.62
N LYS A 154 14.28 3.26 9.23
CA LYS A 154 14.51 3.57 7.80
C LYS A 154 15.41 2.53 7.12
N ARG A 155 16.47 2.07 7.80
CA ARG A 155 17.33 0.98 7.31
C ARG A 155 16.55 -0.31 7.16
N LYS A 156 15.74 -0.68 8.17
CA LYS A 156 14.86 -1.84 8.13
C LYS A 156 13.91 -1.79 6.93
N PHE A 157 13.29 -0.64 6.67
CA PHE A 157 12.47 -0.45 5.47
C PHE A 157 13.29 -0.71 4.19
N GLY A 158 14.47 -0.11 4.08
CA GLY A 158 15.35 -0.32 2.92
C GLY A 158 15.76 -1.79 2.73
N ASP A 159 16.10 -2.50 3.80
CA ASP A 159 16.48 -3.91 3.75
C ASP A 159 15.31 -4.81 3.35
N ILE A 160 14.11 -4.55 3.87
CA ILE A 160 12.89 -5.26 3.45
C ILE A 160 12.59 -4.95 1.97
N SER A 161 12.68 -3.69 1.53
CA SER A 161 12.47 -3.33 0.12
C SER A 161 13.40 -4.06 -0.84
N LYS A 162 14.70 -4.14 -0.50
CA LYS A 162 15.68 -4.93 -1.27
C LYS A 162 15.35 -6.43 -1.26
N MET A 163 14.86 -6.97 -0.15
CA MET A 163 14.44 -8.38 -0.05
C MET A 163 13.26 -8.72 -0.98
N TYR A 164 12.42 -7.74 -1.29
CA TYR A 164 11.34 -7.86 -2.29
C TYR A 164 11.77 -7.46 -3.71
N GLY A 165 13.07 -7.24 -3.93
CA GLY A 165 13.64 -6.99 -5.26
C GLY A 165 13.53 -5.54 -5.73
N ILE A 166 13.25 -4.57 -4.84
CA ILE A 166 13.27 -3.16 -5.20
C ILE A 166 14.72 -2.67 -5.22
N PRO A 167 15.20 -2.06 -6.33
CA PRO A 167 16.53 -1.48 -6.42
C PRO A 167 16.73 -0.35 -5.40
N GLU A 168 17.94 -0.22 -4.86
CA GLU A 168 18.25 0.77 -3.81
C GLU A 168 17.97 2.20 -4.26
N GLU A 169 18.25 2.52 -5.53
CA GLU A 169 18.00 3.81 -6.13
C GLU A 169 16.51 4.19 -6.12
N ASN A 170 15.59 3.21 -6.07
CA ASN A 170 14.14 3.42 -6.06
C ASN A 170 13.53 3.42 -4.66
N ILE A 171 14.35 3.53 -3.61
CA ILE A 171 13.91 3.63 -2.21
C ILE A 171 14.05 5.09 -1.78
N PHE A 172 12.93 5.78 -1.56
CA PHE A 172 12.90 7.21 -1.25
C PHE A 172 12.64 7.46 0.24
N ASP A 173 13.52 8.23 0.88
CA ASP A 173 13.23 8.92 2.14
C ASP A 173 12.55 10.26 1.81
N LEU A 174 11.30 10.40 2.23
CA LEU A 174 10.46 11.55 1.93
C LEU A 174 10.47 12.60 3.05
N THR A 175 11.25 12.43 4.11
CA THR A 175 11.23 13.30 5.28
C THR A 175 11.64 14.74 4.98
N LYS A 176 12.40 14.95 3.89
CA LYS A 176 12.78 16.27 3.36
C LYS A 176 11.97 16.72 2.14
N SER A 177 11.04 15.90 1.66
CA SER A 177 10.12 16.24 0.57
C SER A 177 8.91 17.03 1.08
N ASP A 178 8.24 17.79 0.20
CA ASP A 178 6.89 18.26 0.50
C ASP A 178 5.92 17.06 0.51
N ARG A 179 5.34 16.82 1.68
CA ARG A 179 4.37 15.75 1.96
C ARG A 179 3.02 16.31 2.40
N CYS A 180 2.72 17.56 2.01
CA CYS A 180 1.48 18.25 2.34
C CYS A 180 1.20 18.37 3.85
N LEU A 181 2.26 18.41 4.68
CA LEU A 181 2.10 18.48 6.14
C LEU A 181 1.34 19.74 6.60
N HIS A 182 1.51 20.84 5.87
CA HIS A 182 0.82 22.11 6.10
C HIS A 182 -0.68 22.08 5.74
N ALA A 183 -1.13 21.07 4.99
CA ALA A 183 -2.52 20.92 4.55
C ALA A 183 -3.35 19.97 5.42
N ARG A 184 -2.73 19.29 6.39
CA ARG A 184 -3.37 18.33 7.30
C ARG A 184 -4.40 18.99 8.23
N GLY A 185 -5.32 18.19 8.77
CA GLY A 185 -6.26 18.63 9.82
C GLY A 185 -7.59 19.21 9.32
N ARG A 186 -7.80 19.28 8.00
CA ARG A 186 -9.08 19.74 7.42
C ARG A 186 -10.10 18.59 7.36
N GLY A 187 -11.35 18.82 7.79
CA GLY A 187 -12.53 18.04 7.35
C GLY A 187 -12.69 16.56 7.74
N LYS A 188 -11.87 15.98 8.64
CA LYS A 188 -11.80 14.52 8.92
C LYS A 188 -13.16 13.81 9.05
N ALA A 189 -14.01 14.24 9.99
CA ALA A 189 -15.24 13.50 10.32
C ALA A 189 -16.30 13.54 9.22
N LEU A 190 -16.48 14.69 8.58
CA LEU A 190 -17.48 14.84 7.51
C LEU A 190 -17.03 14.06 6.26
N ALA A 191 -15.76 14.16 5.88
CA ALA A 191 -15.27 13.54 4.66
C ALA A 191 -15.34 12.00 4.72
N PHE A 192 -14.92 11.38 5.83
CA PHE A 192 -15.07 9.93 5.97
C PHE A 192 -16.55 9.50 5.96
N ARG A 193 -17.44 10.27 6.60
CA ARG A 193 -18.89 9.98 6.57
C ARG A 193 -19.43 9.99 5.14
N TRP A 194 -19.03 10.96 4.32
CA TRP A 194 -19.43 11.05 2.91
C TRP A 194 -18.89 9.89 2.09
N VAL A 195 -17.61 9.56 2.24
CA VAL A 195 -16.98 8.45 1.51
C VAL A 195 -17.65 7.12 1.86
N ILE A 196 -17.95 6.88 3.14
CA ILE A 196 -18.68 5.68 3.58
C ILE A 196 -20.10 5.66 2.99
N SER A 197 -20.82 6.79 2.98
CA SER A 197 -22.15 6.88 2.35
C SER A 197 -22.09 6.54 0.86
N SER A 198 -21.14 7.14 0.13
CA SER A 198 -20.98 6.93 -1.31
C SER A 198 -20.62 5.50 -1.70
N LYS A 199 -19.87 4.78 -0.86
CA LYS A 199 -19.58 3.35 -1.05
C LYS A 199 -20.85 2.49 -0.91
N ASN A 200 -21.76 2.90 -0.03
CA ASN A 200 -23.07 2.26 0.13
C ASN A 200 -24.07 2.66 -0.95
N GLU A 201 -23.90 3.84 -1.56
CA GLU A 201 -24.76 4.42 -2.61
C GLU A 201 -24.36 4.02 -4.04
N LYS A 202 -24.04 2.73 -4.26
CA LYS A 202 -24.16 2.16 -5.62
C LYS A 202 -25.62 2.08 -6.09
N GLN A 203 -26.43 3.14 -5.90
CA GLN A 203 -27.67 3.51 -6.59
C GLN A 203 -27.96 5.01 -6.28
N VAL A 204 -28.15 5.81 -7.34
CA VAL A 204 -28.82 7.15 -7.40
C VAL A 204 -27.96 8.43 -7.29
N GLY A 205 -27.83 9.12 -8.45
CA GLY A 205 -28.20 10.53 -8.62
C GLY A 205 -27.29 11.65 -8.08
N LYS A 206 -26.47 12.21 -8.96
CA LYS A 206 -25.65 13.44 -8.79
C LYS A 206 -26.47 14.68 -8.35
N ASN A 207 -25.91 15.50 -7.45
CA ASN A 207 -25.60 16.93 -7.67
C ASN A 207 -25.24 17.64 -6.35
N GLU A 208 -23.97 17.57 -5.94
CA GLU A 208 -23.33 18.59 -5.09
C GLU A 208 -21.89 18.76 -5.59
N THR A 209 -21.31 19.95 -5.47
CA THR A 209 -19.91 20.23 -5.87
C THR A 209 -18.95 19.42 -5.00
N LEU A 210 -18.48 18.30 -5.55
CA LEU A 210 -17.71 17.26 -4.87
C LEU A 210 -16.26 17.71 -4.56
N PRO A 211 -15.71 17.48 -3.35
CA PRO A 211 -14.27 17.21 -3.24
C PRO A 211 -13.96 16.01 -4.15
N LYS A 212 -12.77 15.94 -4.77
CA LYS A 212 -12.39 14.81 -5.64
C LYS A 212 -12.33 13.49 -4.84
N ALA A 213 -13.48 12.95 -4.49
CA ALA A 213 -13.65 11.64 -3.91
C ALA A 213 -13.61 10.67 -5.09
N LEU A 214 -12.47 9.99 -5.27
CA LEU A 214 -12.42 8.86 -6.17
C LEU A 214 -13.09 7.68 -5.46
N VAL A 215 -14.41 7.65 -5.53
CA VAL A 215 -15.24 6.53 -5.09
C VAL A 215 -15.44 5.66 -6.34
N LEU A 216 -14.90 4.44 -6.31
CA LEU A 216 -15.10 3.43 -7.37
C LEU A 216 -16.06 2.32 -6.90
#